data_AF-A0A348WKU9-F1
#
_entry.id   AF-A0A348WKU9-F1
#
_cell.length_a   1.000
_cell.length_b   1.000
_cell.length_c   1.000
_cell.angle_alpha   90.00
_cell.angle_beta   90.00
_cell.angle_gamma   90.00
#
_symmetry.space_group_name_H-M   'P 1'
#
loop_
_entity.id
_entity.type
_entity.pdbx_description
1 polymer ?
#
loop_
_entity_poly.entity_id
_entity_poly.type
_entity_poly.pdbx_seq_one_letter_code
_entity_poly.pdbx_strand_id
1 'polypeptide(L)'
;MKALHSILIFLGLLSLILIGLSGPLYQLEWLTLGGAFTLLRWAVYLAIGAGILNIIALFVRRPKGARAGLSVLAIIAAFIAFYLPYTQYQTATSVPP
;
A
#
# COMPACT_ATOMS: atom_id res chain seq x y z
N MET A 1 -8.51 1.42 21.12
CA MET A 1 -9.05 0.81 19.87
C MET A 1 -9.17 1.80 18.69
N LYS A 2 -9.74 3.01 18.87
CA LYS A 2 -9.93 3.98 17.77
C LYS A 2 -8.62 4.42 17.10
N ALA A 3 -7.58 4.68 17.90
CA ALA A 3 -6.24 5.01 17.41
C ALA A 3 -5.66 3.93 16.49
N LEU A 4 -5.75 2.65 16.89
CA LEU A 4 -5.30 1.53 16.07
C LEU A 4 -5.97 1.50 14.70
N HIS A 5 -7.29 1.71 14.63
CA HIS A 5 -7.99 1.74 13.33
C HIS A 5 -7.54 2.92 12.47
N SER A 6 -7.36 4.10 13.07
CA SER A 6 -6.82 5.26 12.36
C SER A 6 -5.41 5.01 11.81
N ILE A 7 -4.56 4.29 12.55
CA ILE A 7 -3.23 3.89 12.09
C ILE A 7 -3.34 2.94 10.90
N LEU A 8 -4.24 1.95 10.94
CA LEU A 8 -4.45 1.04 9.81
C LEU A 8 -4.91 1.78 8.56
N ILE A 9 -5.85 2.71 8.68
CA ILE A 9 -6.30 3.57 7.58
C ILE A 9 -5.12 4.34 7.00
N PHE A 10 -4.35 5.00 7.88
CA PHE A 10 -3.18 5.78 7.49
C PHE A 10 -2.14 4.93 6.75
N LEU A 11 -1.81 3.74 7.26
CA LEU A 11 -0.84 2.84 6.61
C LEU A 11 -1.33 2.34 5.25
N GLY A 12 -2.63 2.08 5.09
CA GLY A 12 -3.21 1.72 3.80
C GLY A 12 -3.06 2.84 2.77
N LEU A 13 -3.33 4.09 3.15
CA LEU A 13 -3.13 5.26 2.27
C LEU A 13 -1.64 5.54 2.01
N LEU A 14 -0.80 5.41 3.04
CA LEU A 14 0.64 5.60 2.93
C LEU A 14 1.27 4.63 1.93
N SER A 15 0.79 3.38 1.87
CA SER A 15 1.29 2.40 0.90
C SER A 15 1.19 2.89 -0.55
N LEU A 16 0.08 3.56 -0.90
CA LEU A 16 -0.11 4.13 -2.23
C LEU A 16 0.84 5.30 -2.51
N ILE A 17 1.08 6.15 -1.51
CA ILE A 17 2.04 7.26 -1.61
C ILE A 17 3.45 6.72 -1.85
N LEU A 18 3.88 5.71 -1.08
CA LEU A 18 5.22 5.14 -1.23
C LEU A 18 5.45 4.55 -2.63
N ILE A 19 4.45 3.87 -3.20
CA ILE A 19 4.53 3.39 -4.58
C ILE A 19 4.57 4.52 -5.59
N GLY A 20 3.68 5.52 -5.44
CA GLY A 20 3.63 6.66 -6.34
C GLY A 20 4.92 7.47 -6.35
N LEU A 21 5.62 7.55 -5.21
CA LEU A 21 6.87 8.29 -5.07
C LEU A 21 8.11 7.48 -5.47
N SER A 22 8.06 6.15 -5.45
CA SER A 22 9.24 5.31 -5.73
C SER A 22 9.91 5.62 -7.08
N GLY A 23 9.12 5.79 -8.14
CA GLY A 23 9.60 6.15 -9.48
C GLY A 23 10.15 7.58 -9.56
N PRO A 24 9.37 8.61 -9.20
CA PRO A 24 9.83 10.00 -9.19
C PRO A 24 11.09 10.21 -8.35
N LEU A 25 11.18 9.61 -7.16
CA LEU A 25 12.37 9.73 -6.30
C LEU A 25 13.62 9.12 -6.93
N TYR A 26 13.48 8.08 -7.74
CA TYR A 26 14.58 7.55 -8.54
C TYR A 26 14.95 8.49 -9.69
N GLN A 27 13.96 9.02 -10.42
CA GLN A 27 14.18 9.94 -11.54
C GLN A 27 14.83 11.26 -11.11
N LEU A 28 14.55 11.72 -9.89
CA LEU A 28 15.17 12.91 -9.30
C LEU A 28 16.55 12.63 -8.68
N GLU A 29 17.05 11.39 -8.80
CA GLU A 29 18.32 10.94 -8.21
C GLU A 29 18.38 11.05 -6.66
N TRP A 30 17.23 11.18 -6.00
CA TRP A 30 17.15 11.19 -4.53
C TRP A 30 17.29 9.79 -3.94
N LEU A 31 16.96 8.76 -4.71
CA LEU A 31 17.15 7.36 -4.36
C LEU A 31 17.96 6.65 -5.44
N THR A 32 18.85 5.75 -5.01
CA THR A 32 19.43 4.76 -5.92
C THR A 32 18.36 3.80 -6.41
N LEU A 33 18.63 3.09 -7.51
CA LEU A 33 17.71 2.08 -8.04
C LEU A 33 17.34 1.03 -6.96
N GLY A 34 18.33 0.57 -6.18
CA GLY A 34 18.11 -0.34 -5.06
C GLY A 34 17.26 0.27 -3.94
N GLY A 35 17.43 1.57 -3.66
CA GLY A 35 16.60 2.31 -2.71
C GLY A 35 15.14 2.41 -3.15
N ALA A 36 14.89 2.70 -4.43
CA ALA A 36 13.56 2.75 -5.00
C ALA A 36 12.86 1.38 -4.96
N PHE A 37 13.57 0.29 -5.30
CA PHE A 37 13.04 -1.07 -5.15
C PHE A 37 12.76 -1.44 -3.70
N THR A 38 13.58 -0.96 -2.76
CA THR A 38 13.33 -1.17 -1.33
C THR A 38 12.05 -0.45 -0.90
N LEU A 39 11.82 0.78 -1.38
CA LEU A 39 10.60 1.53 -1.13
C LEU A 39 9.35 0.82 -1.70
N LEU A 40 9.47 0.27 -2.91
CA LEU A 40 8.41 -0.56 -3.53
C LEU A 40 8.05 -1.77 -2.66
N ARG A 41 9.03 -2.50 -2.12
CA ARG A 41 8.78 -3.65 -1.24
C ARG A 41 8.07 -3.24 0.04
N TRP A 42 8.51 -2.15 0.67
CA TRP A 42 7.86 -1.62 1.88
C TRP A 42 6.42 -1.18 1.62
N ALA A 43 6.16 -0.54 0.47
CA ALA A 43 4.81 -0.18 0.05
C ALA A 43 3.91 -1.43 -0.05
N VAL A 44 4.41 -2.51 -0.65
CA VAL A 44 3.70 -3.79 -0.76
C VAL A 44 3.41 -4.41 0.61
N TYR A 45 4.38 -4.43 1.53
CA TYR A 45 4.17 -4.96 2.87
C TYR A 45 3.11 -4.16 3.65
N LEU A 46 3.14 -2.84 3.54
CA LEU A 46 2.12 -1.98 4.13
C LEU A 46 0.76 -2.20 3.50
N ALA A 47 0.69 -2.32 2.17
CA ALA A 47 -0.54 -2.58 1.43
C ALA A 47 -1.21 -3.88 1.89
N ILE A 48 -0.47 -4.98 1.92
CA ILE A 48 -1.01 -6.29 2.33
C ILE A 48 -1.43 -6.25 3.81
N GLY A 49 -0.53 -5.83 4.68
CA GLY A 49 -0.77 -5.81 6.13
C GLY A 49 -1.93 -4.90 6.51
N ALA A 50 -1.88 -3.62 6.09
CA ALA A 50 -2.92 -2.66 6.42
C ALA A 50 -4.23 -2.94 5.69
N GLY A 51 -4.19 -3.41 4.44
CA GLY A 51 -5.37 -3.78 3.66
C GLY A 51 -6.17 -4.88 4.34
N ILE A 52 -5.53 -6.02 4.66
CA ILE A 52 -6.19 -7.14 5.34
C ILE A 52 -6.74 -6.71 6.70
N LEU A 53 -5.96 -5.97 7.49
CA LEU A 53 -6.40 -5.53 8.82
C LEU A 53 -7.56 -4.51 8.76
N ASN A 54 -7.62 -3.64 7.73
CA ASN A 54 -8.78 -2.76 7.53
C ASN A 54 -10.03 -3.54 7.14
N ILE A 55 -9.90 -4.59 6.29
CA ILE A 55 -11.02 -5.48 5.95
C ILE A 55 -11.57 -6.12 7.23
N ILE A 56 -10.69 -6.73 8.04
CA ILE A 56 -11.09 -7.33 9.33
C ILE A 56 -11.75 -6.28 10.24
N ALA A 57 -11.17 -5.08 10.34
CA ALA A 57 -11.70 -4.01 11.18
C ALA A 57 -13.11 -3.55 10.74
N LEU A 58 -13.41 -3.54 9.44
CA LEU A 58 -14.73 -3.22 8.89
C LEU A 58 -15.78 -4.23 9.36
N PHE A 59 -15.50 -5.53 9.27
CA PHE A 59 -16.46 -6.57 9.67
C PHE A 59 -16.64 -6.69 11.19
N VAL A 60 -15.54 -6.62 11.95
CA VAL A 60 -15.56 -6.81 13.40
C VAL A 60 -16.10 -5.58 14.12
N ARG A 61 -15.65 -4.37 13.74
CA ARG A 61 -15.99 -3.13 14.47
C ARG A 61 -17.14 -2.36 13.85
N ARG A 62 -17.51 -2.65 12.60
CA ARG A 62 -18.61 -2.01 11.87
C ARG A 62 -18.62 -0.49 12.03
N PRO A 63 -17.51 0.20 11.68
CA PRO A 63 -17.45 1.66 11.77
C PRO A 63 -18.59 2.30 10.96
N LYS A 64 -19.04 3.48 11.37
CA LYS A 64 -20.08 4.25 10.67
C LYS A 64 -19.55 5.62 10.24
N GLY A 65 -20.20 6.23 9.25
CA GLY A 65 -19.88 7.57 8.74
C GLY A 65 -18.51 7.64 8.08
N ALA A 66 -17.83 8.79 8.25
CA ALA A 66 -16.55 9.09 7.59
C ALA A 66 -15.48 8.02 7.80
N ARG A 67 -15.41 7.41 8.98
CA ARG A 67 -14.41 6.37 9.26
C ARG A 67 -14.62 5.12 8.41
N ALA A 68 -15.86 4.72 8.13
CA ALA A 68 -16.14 3.59 7.24
C ALA A 68 -15.68 3.90 5.81
N GLY A 69 -15.98 5.10 5.32
CA GLY A 69 -15.51 5.57 4.01
C GLY A 69 -13.99 5.58 3.91
N LEU A 70 -13.30 6.09 4.94
CA LEU A 70 -11.84 6.10 4.99
C LEU A 70 -11.23 4.69 5.04
N SER A 71 -11.86 3.74 5.75
CA SER A 71 -11.42 2.33 5.72
C SER A 71 -11.53 1.74 4.33
N VAL A 72 -12.64 1.98 3.62
CA VAL A 72 -12.82 1.51 2.24
C VAL A 72 -11.79 2.14 1.30
N LEU A 73 -11.57 3.45 1.41
CA LEU A 73 -10.53 4.14 0.62
C LEU A 73 -9.14 3.58 0.91
N ALA A 74 -8.80 3.31 2.16
CA ALA A 74 -7.53 2.70 2.54
C ALA A 74 -7.37 1.29 1.96
N ILE A 75 -8.45 0.50 1.89
CA ILE A 75 -8.44 -0.84 1.26
C ILE A 75 -8.22 -0.72 -0.25
N ILE A 76 -8.90 0.20 -0.93
CA ILE A 76 -8.72 0.44 -2.36
C ILE A 76 -7.28 0.90 -2.65
N ALA A 77 -6.77 1.84 -1.85
CA ALA A 77 -5.39 2.32 -1.96
C ALA A 77 -4.38 1.19 -1.77
N ALA A 78 -4.57 0.35 -0.75
CA ALA A 78 -3.77 -0.84 -0.52
C ALA A 78 -3.84 -1.84 -1.69
N PHE A 79 -5.03 -2.06 -2.26
CA PHE A 79 -5.18 -2.95 -3.42
C PHE A 79 -4.40 -2.44 -4.64
N ILE A 80 -4.49 -1.14 -4.94
CA ILE A 80 -3.74 -0.52 -6.04
C ILE A 80 -2.23 -0.61 -5.77
N ALA A 81 -1.80 -0.30 -4.55
CA ALA A 81 -0.41 -0.40 -4.12
C ALA A 81 0.11 -1.85 -4.19
N PHE A 82 -0.70 -2.87 -3.97
CA PHE A 82 -0.27 -4.24 -4.20
C PHE A 82 -0.22 -4.61 -5.69
N TYR A 83 -1.25 -4.23 -6.44
CA TYR A 83 -1.46 -4.70 -7.81
C TYR A 83 -0.36 -4.25 -8.78
N LEU A 84 0.12 -3.02 -8.65
CA LEU A 84 1.13 -2.46 -9.56
C LEU A 84 2.48 -3.22 -9.52
N PRO A 85 3.14 -3.40 -8.36
CA PRO A 85 4.37 -4.20 -8.30
C PRO A 85 4.15 -5.67 -8.62
N TYR A 86 2.95 -6.19 -8.32
CA TYR A 86 2.63 -7.59 -8.63
C TYR A 86 2.60 -7.86 -10.14
N THR A 87 2.07 -6.94 -10.95
CA THR A 87 2.13 -7.09 -12.41
C THR A 87 3.56 -6.96 -12.94
N GLN A 88 4.35 -6.02 -12.41
CA GLN A 88 5.77 -5.88 -12.77
C GLN A 88 6.57 -7.14 -12.44
N TYR A 89 6.33 -7.73 -11.26
CA TYR A 89 6.97 -8.98 -10.85
C TYR A 89 6.64 -10.12 -11.81
N GLN A 90 5.36 -10.28 -12.17
CA GLN A 90 4.95 -11.32 -13.13
C GLN A 90 5.64 -11.16 -14.48
N THR A 91 5.69 -9.93 -15.01
CA THR A 91 6.41 -9.64 -16.25
C THR A 91 7.89 -9.98 -16.13
N ALA A 92 8.54 -9.59 -15.03
CA ALA A 92 9.95 -9.90 -14.80
C ALA A 92 10.23 -11.41 -14.72
N THR A 93 9.30 -12.21 -14.19
CA THR A 93 9.44 -13.67 -14.13
C THR A 93 9.09 -14.39 -15.44
N SER A 94 8.36 -13.74 -16.35
CA SER A 94 7.96 -14.32 -17.64
C SER A 94 9.06 -14.27 -18.70
N VAL A 95 10.09 -13.45 -18.50
CA VAL A 95 11.27 -13.37 -19.37
C VAL A 95 12.40 -14.23 -18.77
N PRO A 96 13.14 -15.00 -19.58
CA PRO A 96 14.33 -15.71 -19.12
C PRO A 96 15.34 -14.75 -18.48
N PRO A 97 16.12 -15.21 -17.50
CA PRO A 97 17.13 -14.39 -16.81
C PRO A 97 18.23 -13.87 -17.76
#